data_AF-A0A450S4C8-F1
#
_entry.id   AF-A0A450S4C8-F1
#
_cell.length_a   1.000
_cell.length_b   1.000
_cell.length_c   1.000
_cell.angle_alpha   90.00
_cell.angle_beta   90.00
_cell.angle_gamma   90.00
#
_symmetry.space_group_name_H-M   'P 1'
#
loop_
_entity.id
_entity.type
_entity.pdbx_description
1 polymer ?
#
loop_
_entity_poly.entity_id
_entity_poly.type
_entity_poly.pdbx_seq_one_letter_code
_entity_poly.pdbx_strand_id
1 'polypeptide(L)'
;MTDKRIKFSDIREAFDFVSFGGEAMEHEAYLCLDTGHIYWYSDYADNEEEPLPDNIGDMEKYAAIPHKNDLDLGKPLVSRFTEEHMPEDYETVQTIFSGRGAYARFKDLLDARGMLKEWYEYENTATDEALFEWCEENDIEISR
;
A
#
# COMPACT_ATOMS: atom_id res chain seq x y z
N MET A 1 14.49 -8.91 -23.77
CA MET A 1 13.42 -7.93 -23.55
C MET A 1 12.12 -8.66 -23.74
N THR A 2 11.64 -9.26 -22.65
CA THR A 2 10.35 -9.95 -22.62
C THR A 2 9.32 -8.85 -22.40
N ASP A 3 8.49 -8.58 -23.41
CA ASP A 3 7.30 -7.69 -23.37
C ASP A 3 6.27 -8.38 -22.46
N LYS A 4 6.56 -8.41 -21.16
CA LYS A 4 5.78 -9.13 -20.15
C LYS A 4 5.11 -8.12 -19.25
N ARG A 5 3.79 -8.06 -19.39
CA ARG A 5 2.96 -7.18 -18.58
C ARG A 5 2.42 -7.93 -17.38
N ILE A 6 2.64 -7.37 -16.19
CA ILE A 6 2.09 -7.86 -14.94
C ILE A 6 0.69 -7.28 -14.77
N LYS A 7 -0.25 -8.03 -14.22
CA LYS A 7 -1.58 -7.46 -13.98
C LYS A 7 -1.49 -6.51 -12.80
N PHE A 8 -2.06 -5.32 -12.96
CA PHE A 8 -2.10 -4.34 -11.89
C PHE A 8 -2.85 -4.88 -10.66
N SER A 9 -3.86 -5.73 -10.86
CA SER A 9 -4.56 -6.42 -9.76
C SER A 9 -3.63 -7.23 -8.86
N ASP A 10 -2.61 -7.88 -9.43
CA ASP A 10 -1.70 -8.74 -8.69
C ASP A 10 -0.73 -7.89 -7.85
N ILE A 11 -0.30 -6.73 -8.38
CA ILE A 11 0.47 -5.73 -7.63
C ILE A 11 -0.37 -5.14 -6.50
N ARG A 12 -1.64 -4.82 -6.77
CA ARG A 12 -2.55 -4.26 -5.77
C ARG A 12 -2.80 -5.25 -4.63
N GLU A 13 -3.04 -6.52 -4.95
CA GLU A 13 -3.20 -7.58 -3.95
C GLU A 13 -1.94 -7.76 -3.10
N ALA A 14 -0.76 -7.73 -3.73
CA ALA A 14 0.51 -7.79 -3.02
C ALA A 14 0.73 -6.60 -2.09
N PHE A 15 0.40 -5.40 -2.56
CA PHE A 15 0.47 -4.19 -1.75
C PHE A 15 -0.49 -4.23 -0.56
N ASP A 16 -1.74 -4.68 -0.77
CA ASP A 16 -2.74 -4.81 0.28
C ASP A 16 -2.30 -5.84 1.34
N PHE A 17 -1.63 -6.92 0.91
CA PHE A 17 -1.02 -7.91 1.80
C PHE A 17 0.14 -7.34 2.62
N VAL A 18 1.13 -6.71 1.97
CA VAL A 18 2.26 -6.08 2.66
C VAL A 18 1.77 -5.00 3.64
N SER A 19 0.75 -4.25 3.25
CA SER A 19 0.17 -3.17 4.05
C SER A 19 -0.86 -3.65 5.08
N PHE A 20 -1.13 -4.95 5.15
CA PHE A 20 -2.01 -5.54 6.15
C PHE A 20 -1.34 -5.48 7.52
N GLY A 21 -2.08 -5.07 8.55
CA GLY A 21 -1.52 -4.89 9.89
C GLY A 21 -0.89 -3.51 10.12
N GLY A 22 -0.12 -3.42 11.21
CA GLY A 22 0.38 -2.16 11.77
C GLY A 22 1.91 -2.04 11.86
N GLU A 23 2.62 -3.16 11.90
CA GLU A 23 4.09 -3.17 11.93
C GLU A 23 4.64 -3.48 10.54
N ALA A 24 5.66 -2.73 10.13
CA ALA A 24 6.37 -3.02 8.89
C ALA A 24 7.11 -4.36 9.03
N MET A 25 7.14 -5.15 7.95
CA MET A 25 7.83 -6.45 7.82
C MET A 25 7.11 -7.69 8.39
N GLU A 26 5.87 -7.59 8.90
CA GLU A 26 5.07 -8.79 9.26
C GLU A 26 4.61 -9.58 8.02
N HIS A 27 4.43 -8.86 6.92
CA HIS A 27 4.00 -9.34 5.62
C HIS A 27 4.91 -8.74 4.56
N GLU A 28 5.47 -9.58 3.70
CA GLU A 28 6.38 -9.17 2.64
C GLU A 28 5.97 -9.81 1.31
N ALA A 29 6.14 -9.08 0.22
CA ALA A 29 5.94 -9.60 -1.11
C ALA A 29 7.03 -9.10 -2.06
N TYR A 30 7.47 -9.96 -2.98
CA TYR A 30 8.57 -9.69 -3.90
C TYR A 30 8.20 -10.10 -5.31
N LEU A 31 8.19 -9.13 -6.22
CA LEU A 31 7.96 -9.36 -7.64
C LEU A 31 9.28 -9.75 -8.32
N CYS A 32 9.33 -10.94 -8.91
CA CYS A 32 10.41 -11.34 -9.80
C CYS A 32 10.28 -10.63 -11.15
N LEU A 33 11.21 -9.74 -11.49
CA LEU A 33 11.18 -8.91 -12.70
C LEU A 33 11.35 -9.75 -13.98
N ASP A 34 12.07 -10.87 -13.91
CA ASP A 34 12.26 -11.77 -15.05
C ASP A 34 10.99 -12.58 -15.38
N THR A 35 10.24 -12.96 -14.35
CA THR A 35 9.15 -13.95 -14.47
C THR A 35 7.77 -13.38 -14.18
N GLY A 36 7.64 -12.18 -13.64
CA GLY A 36 6.39 -11.61 -13.14
C GLY A 36 5.74 -12.41 -12.00
N HIS A 37 6.44 -13.38 -11.42
CA HIS A 37 5.97 -14.14 -10.26
C HIS A 37 6.10 -13.31 -8.99
N ILE A 38 5.12 -13.39 -8.09
CA ILE A 38 5.17 -12.72 -6.80
C ILE A 38 5.40 -13.78 -5.73
N TYR A 39 6.48 -13.63 -4.97
CA TYR A 39 6.75 -14.41 -3.78
C TYR A 39 6.13 -13.72 -2.58
N TRP A 40 5.53 -14.49 -1.68
CA TRP A 40 4.80 -14.00 -0.51
C TRP A 40 5.46 -14.57 0.73
N TYR A 41 5.56 -13.75 1.78
CA TYR A 41 6.10 -14.17 3.06
C TYR A 41 5.31 -13.53 4.19
N SER A 42 5.06 -14.31 5.24
CA SER A 42 4.53 -13.78 6.50
C SER A 42 5.11 -14.52 7.69
N ASP A 43 5.42 -13.77 8.74
CA ASP A 43 5.84 -14.32 10.04
C ASP A 43 4.77 -15.18 10.73
N TYR A 44 3.51 -15.07 10.29
CA TYR A 44 2.38 -15.81 10.85
C TYR A 44 1.96 -17.03 10.02
N ALA A 45 2.55 -17.21 8.83
CA ALA A 45 2.23 -18.30 7.92
C ALA A 45 3.30 -19.40 7.95
N ASP A 46 2.92 -20.59 7.49
CA ASP A 46 3.89 -21.63 7.15
C ASP A 46 4.38 -21.37 5.73
N ASN A 47 5.63 -20.90 5.61
CA ASN A 47 6.24 -20.55 4.32
C ASN A 47 7.04 -21.71 3.70
N GLU A 48 6.90 -22.95 4.21
CA GLU A 48 7.63 -24.11 3.68
C GLU A 48 7.14 -24.56 2.28
N GLU A 49 5.88 -24.31 1.94
CA GLU A 49 5.32 -24.68 0.63
C GLU A 49 5.91 -23.82 -0.51
N GLU A 50 6.17 -22.54 -0.23
CA GLU A 50 6.77 -21.59 -1.17
C GLU A 50 7.78 -20.69 -0.44
N PRO A 51 8.99 -21.18 -0.17
CA PRO A 51 10.01 -20.38 0.51
C PRO A 51 10.54 -19.28 -0.42
N LEU A 52 10.98 -18.18 0.18
CA LEU A 52 11.70 -17.14 -0.56
C LEU A 52 12.98 -17.72 -1.19
N PRO A 53 13.32 -17.35 -2.45
CA PRO A 53 14.58 -17.71 -3.06
C PRO A 53 15.80 -17.25 -2.24
N ASP A 54 16.88 -18.03 -2.22
CA ASP A 54 18.13 -17.67 -1.51
C ASP A 54 18.71 -16.31 -1.96
N ASN A 55 18.41 -15.89 -3.20
CA ASN A 55 18.87 -14.64 -3.78
C ASN A 55 17.81 -13.53 -3.78
N ILE A 56 16.79 -13.58 -2.91
CA ILE A 56 15.68 -12.61 -2.88
C ILE A 56 16.13 -11.15 -2.71
N GLY A 57 17.29 -10.91 -2.09
CA GLY A 57 17.90 -9.58 -1.95
C GLY A 57 18.56 -9.02 -3.21
N ASP A 58 18.52 -9.74 -4.34
CA ASP A 58 19.01 -9.27 -5.63
C ASP A 58 18.02 -8.28 -6.26
N MET A 59 18.23 -6.99 -6.00
CA MET A 59 17.35 -5.89 -6.46
C MET A 59 17.30 -5.74 -7.99
N GLU A 60 18.23 -6.35 -8.73
CA GLU A 60 18.15 -6.40 -10.20
C GLU A 60 17.14 -7.45 -10.69
N LYS A 61 16.80 -8.43 -9.84
CA LYS A 61 15.86 -9.52 -10.17
C LYS A 61 14.52 -9.43 -9.46
N TYR A 62 14.50 -8.81 -8.28
CA TYR A 62 13.31 -8.73 -7.45
C TYR A 62 13.04 -7.30 -7.02
N ALA A 63 11.81 -6.85 -7.24
CA ALA A 63 11.29 -5.63 -6.66
C ALA A 63 10.47 -5.98 -5.40
N ALA A 64 10.88 -5.44 -4.25
CA ALA A 64 10.10 -5.55 -3.02
C ALA A 64 8.84 -4.67 -3.14
N ILE A 65 7.68 -5.27 -2.89
CA ILE A 65 6.41 -4.54 -2.91
C ILE A 65 6.41 -3.56 -1.72
N PRO A 66 6.12 -2.26 -1.95
CA PRO A 66 6.24 -1.25 -0.92
C PRO A 66 5.13 -1.38 0.13
N HIS A 67 5.40 -0.95 1.35
CA HIS A 67 4.36 -0.76 2.35
C HIS A 67 3.68 0.61 2.15
N LYS A 68 2.42 0.77 2.55
CA LYS A 68 1.68 2.05 2.47
C LYS A 68 2.41 3.25 3.09
N ASN A 69 3.29 3.01 4.06
CA ASN A 69 4.07 4.07 4.70
C ASN A 69 5.23 4.56 3.81
N ASP A 70 5.74 3.71 2.92
CA ASP A 70 6.81 4.08 1.97
C ASP A 70 6.26 4.96 0.84
N LEU A 71 4.96 4.89 0.60
CA LEU A 71 4.23 5.66 -0.41
C LEU A 71 3.43 6.85 0.15
N ASP A 72 3.69 7.25 1.40
CA ASP A 72 2.98 8.33 2.08
C ASP A 72 1.44 8.15 2.17
N LEU A 73 0.95 6.91 2.03
CA LEU A 73 -0.48 6.55 2.07
C LEU A 73 -1.03 6.38 3.50
N GLY A 74 -0.24 6.73 4.52
CA GLY A 74 -0.65 6.75 5.92
C GLY A 74 -1.18 8.12 6.38
N LYS A 75 -0.60 8.64 7.46
CA LYS A 75 -0.95 9.96 8.02
C LYS A 75 -0.83 11.14 7.02
N PRO A 76 0.16 11.18 6.10
CA PRO A 76 0.22 12.24 5.10
C PRO A 76 -1.01 12.30 4.20
N LEU A 77 -1.49 11.15 3.70
CA LEU A 77 -2.70 11.06 2.91
C LEU A 77 -3.94 11.58 3.65
N VAL A 78 -4.08 11.20 4.93
CA VAL A 78 -5.17 11.70 5.79
C VAL A 78 -5.11 13.22 5.95
N SER A 79 -3.91 13.77 6.12
CA SER A 79 -3.73 15.23 6.25
C SER A 79 -4.14 15.95 4.97
N ARG A 80 -3.69 15.48 3.80
CA ARG A 80 -4.07 16.03 2.49
C ARG A 80 -5.60 16.01 2.28
N PHE A 81 -6.22 14.86 2.47
CA PHE A 81 -7.68 14.74 2.35
C PHE A 81 -8.43 15.71 3.26
N THR A 82 -7.97 15.84 4.51
CA THR A 82 -8.63 16.73 5.47
C THR A 82 -8.47 18.20 5.08
N GLU A 83 -7.29 18.60 4.60
CA GLU A 83 -7.06 19.97 4.10
C GLU A 83 -7.96 20.31 2.90
N GLU A 84 -8.14 19.35 1.99
CA GLU A 84 -8.88 19.54 0.74
C GLU A 84 -10.40 19.47 0.92
N HIS A 85 -10.90 18.52 1.73
CA HIS A 85 -12.33 18.19 1.80
C HIS A 85 -12.99 18.54 3.15
N MET A 86 -12.21 18.72 4.23
CA MET A 86 -12.74 18.97 5.58
C MET A 86 -11.88 19.99 6.35
N PRO A 87 -11.57 21.17 5.78
CA PRO A 87 -10.61 22.11 6.37
C PRO A 87 -11.02 22.59 7.77
N GLU A 88 -12.32 22.65 8.08
CA GLU A 88 -12.83 22.97 9.42
C GLU A 88 -12.53 21.91 10.48
N ASP A 89 -12.25 20.66 10.08
CA ASP A 89 -11.93 19.56 10.98
C ASP A 89 -10.43 19.29 11.10
N TYR A 90 -9.60 20.06 10.42
CA TYR A 90 -8.16 19.81 10.36
C TYR A 90 -7.51 19.67 11.74
N GLU A 91 -7.77 20.61 12.65
CA GLU A 91 -7.24 20.55 14.03
C GLU A 91 -7.75 19.32 14.80
N THR A 92 -9.01 18.92 14.57
CA THR A 92 -9.60 17.72 15.16
C THR A 92 -8.89 16.47 14.68
N VAL A 93 -8.65 16.36 13.37
CA VAL A 93 -7.93 15.23 12.77
C VAL A 93 -6.48 15.17 13.25
N GLN A 94 -5.77 16.30 13.33
CA GLN A 94 -4.41 16.33 13.89
C GLN A 94 -4.37 15.80 15.33
N THR A 95 -5.39 16.15 16.13
CA THR A 95 -5.54 15.63 17.50
C THR A 95 -5.87 14.13 17.53
N ILE A 96 -6.68 13.62 16.60
CA ILE A 96 -6.96 12.19 16.49
C ILE A 96 -5.66 11.41 16.24
N PHE A 97 -4.82 11.90 15.33
CA PHE A 97 -3.56 11.27 14.92
C PHE A 97 -2.37 11.52 15.87
N SER A 98 -2.61 12.08 17.07
CA SER A 98 -1.63 12.09 18.17
C SER A 98 -1.86 10.95 19.17
N GLY A 99 -2.91 10.13 19.00
CA GLY A 99 -3.29 9.06 19.92
C GLY A 99 -3.36 7.68 19.27
N ARG A 100 -3.48 6.64 20.11
CA ARG A 100 -3.74 5.27 19.64
C ARG A 100 -5.15 5.17 19.04
N GLY A 101 -5.30 4.27 18.06
CA GLY A 101 -6.59 4.04 17.39
C GLY A 101 -7.01 5.19 16.47
N ALA A 102 -6.07 6.00 15.99
CA ALA A 102 -6.33 7.18 15.17
C ALA A 102 -7.21 6.87 13.95
N TYR A 103 -6.90 5.81 13.18
CA TYR A 103 -7.67 5.45 11.99
C TYR A 103 -9.13 5.08 12.28
N ALA A 104 -9.40 4.38 13.39
CA ALA A 104 -10.78 4.05 13.76
C ALA A 104 -11.57 5.33 14.09
N ARG A 105 -10.99 6.21 14.92
CA ARG A 105 -11.61 7.48 15.31
C ARG A 105 -11.77 8.45 14.14
N PHE A 106 -10.85 8.41 13.18
CA PHE A 106 -10.96 9.18 11.94
C PHE A 106 -12.13 8.67 11.10
N LYS A 107 -12.28 7.36 10.93
CA LYS A 107 -13.45 6.77 10.24
C LYS A 107 -14.77 7.11 10.94
N ASP A 108 -14.81 7.13 12.27
CA ASP A 108 -16.00 7.59 13.02
C ASP A 108 -16.33 9.06 12.73
N LEU A 109 -15.31 9.93 12.65
CA LEU A 109 -15.50 11.34 12.28
C LEU A 109 -16.01 11.47 10.84
N LEU A 110 -15.43 10.73 9.89
CA LEU A 110 -15.85 10.73 8.49
C LEU A 110 -17.31 10.30 8.34
N ASP A 111 -17.72 9.23 9.05
CA ASP A 111 -19.10 8.76 9.04
C ASP A 111 -20.06 9.83 9.60
N ALA A 112 -19.70 10.44 10.72
CA ALA A 112 -20.47 11.54 11.31
C ALA A 112 -20.60 12.77 10.40
N ARG A 113 -19.67 12.97 9.47
CA ARG A 113 -19.69 14.05 8.47
C ARG A 113 -20.21 13.61 7.10
N GLY A 114 -20.57 12.34 6.93
CA GLY A 114 -21.01 11.80 5.64
C GLY A 114 -19.90 11.71 4.58
N MET A 115 -18.63 11.78 5.00
CA MET A 115 -17.45 11.83 4.14
C MET A 115 -16.78 10.46 3.97
N LEU A 116 -17.31 9.40 4.60
CA LEU A 116 -16.69 8.07 4.58
C LEU A 116 -16.54 7.49 3.17
N LYS A 117 -17.56 7.67 2.31
CA LYS A 117 -17.50 7.23 0.92
C LYS A 117 -16.44 7.99 0.13
N GLU A 118 -16.37 9.31 0.32
CA GLU A 118 -15.42 10.18 -0.37
C GLU A 118 -13.98 9.88 0.05
N TRP A 119 -13.76 9.60 1.34
CA TRP A 119 -12.48 9.11 1.84
C TRP A 119 -12.04 7.82 1.14
N TYR A 120 -12.93 6.81 1.02
CA TYR A 120 -12.56 5.55 0.37
C TYR A 120 -12.25 5.72 -1.13
N GLU A 121 -12.98 6.58 -1.83
CA GLU A 121 -12.70 6.89 -3.24
C GLU A 121 -11.35 7.62 -3.38
N TYR A 122 -11.07 8.57 -2.50
CA TYR A 122 -9.80 9.29 -2.44
C TYR A 122 -8.62 8.37 -2.10
N GLU A 123 -8.76 7.54 -1.07
CA GLU A 123 -7.75 6.58 -0.61
C GLU A 123 -7.41 5.54 -1.69
N ASN A 124 -8.44 5.00 -2.36
CA ASN A 124 -8.23 4.05 -3.45
C ASN A 124 -7.51 4.69 -4.64
N THR A 125 -7.94 5.89 -5.04
CA THR A 125 -7.33 6.62 -6.17
C THR A 125 -5.87 6.95 -5.89
N ALA A 126 -5.57 7.52 -4.72
CA ALA A 126 -4.20 7.86 -4.34
C ALA A 126 -3.30 6.62 -4.23
N THR A 127 -3.85 5.50 -3.75
CA THR A 127 -3.10 4.25 -3.70
C THR A 127 -2.81 3.71 -5.09
N ASP A 128 -3.80 3.73 -6.00
CA ASP A 128 -3.58 3.28 -7.37
C ASP A 128 -2.54 4.14 -8.09
N GLU A 129 -2.63 5.48 -7.94
CA GLU A 129 -1.65 6.42 -8.49
C GLU A 129 -0.24 6.16 -7.96
N ALA A 130 -0.07 6.02 -6.65
CA ALA A 130 1.24 5.73 -6.05
C ALA A 130 1.81 4.38 -6.50
N LEU A 131 0.97 3.36 -6.69
CA LEU A 131 1.42 2.07 -7.22
C LEU A 131 1.78 2.13 -8.70
N PHE A 132 1.08 2.95 -9.50
CA PHE A 132 1.49 3.21 -10.88
C PHE A 132 2.85 3.89 -10.95
N GLU A 133 3.06 4.94 -10.15
CA GLU A 133 4.35 5.63 -10.06
C GLU A 133 5.47 4.68 -9.63
N TRP A 134 5.23 3.86 -8.58
CA TRP A 134 6.18 2.86 -8.14
C TRP A 134 6.51 1.83 -9.25
N CYS A 135 5.51 1.38 -10.03
CA CYS A 135 5.76 0.49 -11.15
C CYS A 135 6.63 1.16 -12.23
N GLU A 136 6.35 2.42 -12.57
CA GLU A 136 7.14 3.18 -13.54
C GLU A 136 8.59 3.39 -13.08
N GLU A 137 8.82 3.70 -11.80
CA GLU A 137 10.15 3.87 -11.21
C GLU A 137 10.99 2.58 -11.23
N ASN A 138 10.33 1.41 -11.24
CA ASN A 138 10.97 0.09 -11.26
C ASN A 138 10.97 -0.54 -12.67
N ASP A 139 10.63 0.22 -13.72
CA ASP A 139 10.51 -0.25 -15.10
C ASP A 139 9.57 -1.48 -15.25
N ILE A 140 8.52 -1.54 -14.42
CA ILE A 140 7.53 -2.62 -14.40
C ILE A 140 6.42 -2.30 -15.40
N GLU A 141 6.36 -3.04 -16.50
CA GLU A 141 5.25 -2.94 -17.44
C GLU A 141 3.99 -3.61 -16.89
N ILE A 142 2.89 -2.86 -16.85
CA ILE A 142 1.61 -3.34 -16.30
C ILE A 142 0.51 -3.49 -17.36
N SER A 143 -0.45 -4.35 -17.05
CA SER A 143 -1.69 -4.57 -17.78
C SER A 143 -2.89 -4.33 -16.86
N ARG A 144 -3.98 -3.85 -17.47
CA ARG A 144 -5.28 -3.71 -16.80
C ARG A 144 -6.00 -5.04 -16.68
#